data_AF-A0A8H6XMD4-F1
#
_entry.id   AF-A0A8H6XMD4-F1
#
_cell.length_a   1.000
_cell.length_b   1.000
_cell.length_c   1.000
_cell.angle_alpha   90.00
_cell.angle_beta   90.00
_cell.angle_gamma   90.00
#
_symmetry.space_group_name_H-M   'P 1'
#
loop_
_entity.id
_entity.type
_entity.pdbx_description
1 polymer ?
#
loop_
_entity_poly.entity_id
_entity_poly.type
_entity_poly.pdbx_seq_one_letter_code
_entity_poly.pdbx_strand_id
1 'polypeptide(L)'
;MSCTDGGGPSMNTDISGIGVRVSFYLQTLFLGCLSARSVSLDEITGAFYTLLATNTGIAVTALILGFKSTPEISFHDALVVSYLLYISWVTVLFSLPSSARFGNKPGDVKILKILHFCSVIQSYAVFAFAFAMLATAPTFGSTPECNPNALVVLFRPFSALNAGRILFCVLAGLVCIAYTALLVNDHIVPRTKKMARILKQLIVQHIPVPDMSGEAAVSPPPPPKAPEANAAPPPAFKKYVPPSKHRERYNCQIDWKVVFKITIILILWGLAVMNTELLIRWNHFAASDGSHSEWQFGQVLPMFLVGLSLISVVTTFRENGIRTLPVVVIPPV
;
A
#
# COMPACT_ATOMS: atom_id res chain seq x y z
N MET A 1 2.12 34.33 -21.82
CA MET A 1 2.14 33.32 -22.89
C MET A 1 0.70 33.02 -23.20
N SER A 2 0.18 33.41 -24.37
CA SER A 2 -1.21 33.11 -24.71
C SER A 2 -1.36 31.60 -24.90
N CYS A 3 -2.38 30.99 -24.29
CA CYS A 3 -2.75 29.61 -24.60
C CYS A 3 -3.06 29.56 -26.10
N THR A 4 -2.17 28.98 -26.89
CA THR A 4 -2.25 28.98 -28.36
C THR A 4 -3.52 28.27 -28.78
N ASP A 5 -4.55 29.01 -29.22
CA ASP A 5 -5.81 28.55 -29.83
C ASP A 5 -6.21 27.08 -29.53
N GLY A 6 -6.35 26.74 -28.24
CA GLY A 6 -6.79 25.41 -27.78
C GLY A 6 -5.71 24.47 -27.23
N GLY A 7 -4.45 24.87 -27.20
CA GLY A 7 -3.33 24.15 -26.58
C GLY A 7 -3.17 24.42 -25.08
N GLY A 8 -2.66 23.42 -24.36
CA GLY A 8 -2.25 23.54 -22.96
C GLY A 8 -0.85 24.15 -22.82
N PRO A 9 -0.45 24.55 -21.60
CA PRO A 9 0.90 25.05 -21.33
C PRO A 9 1.97 23.98 -21.61
N SER A 10 3.25 24.37 -21.62
CA SER A 10 4.34 23.41 -21.65
C SER A 10 4.33 22.55 -20.38
N MET A 11 4.57 21.25 -20.54
CA MET A 11 4.58 20.31 -19.41
C MET A 11 5.87 20.48 -18.61
N ASN A 12 5.75 20.57 -17.28
CA ASN A 12 6.93 20.58 -16.41
C ASN A 12 7.50 19.15 -16.31
N THR A 13 8.66 18.93 -16.94
CA THR A 13 9.31 17.63 -17.06
C THR A 13 9.87 17.09 -15.75
N ASP A 14 10.11 17.93 -14.75
CA ASP A 14 10.64 17.50 -13.46
C ASP A 14 9.58 16.82 -12.58
N ILE A 15 8.29 17.15 -12.78
CA ILE A 15 7.19 16.62 -11.95
C ILE A 15 6.18 15.76 -12.73
N SER A 16 5.95 16.08 -14.01
CA SER A 16 4.99 15.40 -14.88
C SER A 16 5.68 14.70 -16.05
N GLY A 17 7.02 14.74 -16.12
CA GLY A 17 7.80 14.15 -17.20
C GLY A 17 7.67 12.63 -17.30
N ILE A 18 8.02 12.10 -18.47
CA ILE A 18 7.85 10.67 -18.79
C ILE A 18 8.54 9.75 -17.78
N GLY A 19 9.75 10.08 -17.33
CA GLY A 19 10.46 9.28 -16.32
C GLY A 19 9.74 9.23 -14.98
N VAL A 20 9.18 10.36 -14.51
CA VAL A 20 8.36 10.40 -13.29
C VAL A 20 7.12 9.53 -13.47
N ARG A 21 6.37 9.69 -14.58
CA ARG A 21 5.16 8.89 -14.83
C ARG A 21 5.44 7.39 -14.88
N VAL A 22 6.42 6.97 -15.68
CA VAL A 22 6.82 5.56 -15.80
C VAL A 22 7.23 5.00 -14.45
N SER A 23 7.96 5.79 -13.64
CA SER A 23 8.35 5.33 -12.30
C SER A 23 7.14 5.08 -11.39
N PHE A 24 6.13 5.95 -11.39
CA PHE A 24 4.89 5.74 -10.64
C PHE A 24 4.14 4.51 -11.13
N TYR A 25 4.01 4.35 -12.45
CA TYR A 25 3.33 3.19 -13.03
C TYR A 25 4.02 1.90 -12.61
N LEU A 26 5.34 1.82 -12.69
CA LEU A 26 6.08 0.62 -12.34
C LEU A 26 6.11 0.37 -10.83
N GLN A 27 6.31 1.39 -9.99
CA GLN A 27 6.30 1.22 -8.53
C GLN A 27 4.94 0.73 -8.03
N THR A 28 3.84 1.27 -8.55
CA THR A 28 2.48 0.84 -8.18
C THR A 28 2.20 -0.59 -8.64
N LEU A 29 2.59 -0.95 -9.87
CA LEU A 29 2.47 -2.31 -10.38
C LEU A 29 3.27 -3.30 -9.52
N PHE A 30 4.54 -3.00 -9.25
CA PHE A 30 5.42 -3.87 -8.49
C PHE A 30 4.94 -4.03 -7.05
N LEU A 31 4.51 -2.95 -6.39
CA LEU A 31 3.93 -3.06 -5.05
C LEU A 31 2.67 -3.91 -5.05
N GLY A 32 1.78 -3.76 -6.04
CA GLY A 32 0.59 -4.59 -6.18
C GLY A 32 0.94 -6.07 -6.32
N CYS A 33 1.87 -6.41 -7.22
CA CYS A 33 2.34 -7.77 -7.44
C CYS A 33 3.01 -8.37 -6.19
N LEU A 34 3.88 -7.62 -5.53
CA LEU A 34 4.53 -8.01 -4.27
C LEU A 34 3.48 -8.26 -3.18
N SER A 35 2.50 -7.36 -3.03
CA SER A 35 1.44 -7.49 -2.02
C SER A 35 0.57 -8.72 -2.25
N ALA A 36 0.33 -9.09 -3.51
CA ALA A 36 -0.39 -10.31 -3.84
C ALA A 36 0.43 -11.56 -3.47
N ARG A 37 1.75 -11.55 -3.73
CA ARG A 37 2.58 -12.76 -3.73
C ARG A 37 3.46 -12.99 -2.51
N SER A 38 4.04 -11.95 -1.93
CA SER A 38 5.11 -12.07 -0.92
C SER A 38 4.68 -12.88 0.29
N VAL A 39 5.65 -13.57 0.88
CA VAL A 39 5.44 -14.44 2.06
C VAL A 39 5.89 -13.76 3.35
N SER A 40 6.72 -12.73 3.22
CA SER A 40 7.25 -11.95 4.32
C SER A 40 6.91 -10.47 4.20
N LEU A 41 6.82 -9.79 5.35
CA LEU A 41 6.66 -8.34 5.41
C LEU A 41 7.94 -7.62 4.93
N ASP A 42 9.12 -8.20 5.17
CA ASP A 42 10.40 -7.59 4.83
C ASP A 42 10.57 -7.39 3.31
N GLU A 43 10.12 -8.36 2.50
CA GLU A 43 10.15 -8.29 1.03
C GLU A 43 9.36 -7.09 0.47
N ILE A 44 8.24 -6.75 1.10
CA ILE A 44 7.33 -5.70 0.61
C ILE A 44 7.62 -4.33 1.22
N THR A 45 8.23 -4.31 2.41
CA THR A 45 8.40 -3.09 3.21
C THR A 45 9.25 -2.04 2.48
N GLY A 46 10.30 -2.46 1.76
CA GLY A 46 11.14 -1.55 0.97
C GLY A 46 10.37 -0.84 -0.15
N ALA A 47 9.57 -1.60 -0.92
CA ALA A 47 8.73 -1.04 -1.98
C ALA A 47 7.67 -0.09 -1.41
N PHE A 48 7.08 -0.44 -0.27
CA PHE A 48 6.12 0.39 0.45
C PHE A 48 6.70 1.73 0.89
N TYR A 49 7.82 1.74 1.62
CA TYR A 49 8.44 2.98 2.09
C TYR A 49 8.87 3.86 0.93
N THR A 50 9.42 3.26 -0.13
CA THR A 50 9.78 3.97 -1.35
C THR A 50 8.56 4.69 -1.94
N LEU A 51 7.46 3.96 -2.17
CA LEU A 51 6.25 4.55 -2.75
C LEU A 51 5.64 5.62 -1.84
N LEU A 52 5.58 5.38 -0.53
CA LEU A 52 5.06 6.34 0.45
C LEU A 52 5.89 7.64 0.48
N ALA A 53 7.22 7.51 0.50
CA ALA A 53 8.13 8.65 0.51
C ALA A 53 8.05 9.43 -0.80
N THR A 54 8.07 8.74 -1.95
CA THR A 54 7.96 9.38 -3.27
C THR A 54 6.62 10.09 -3.45
N ASN A 55 5.50 9.46 -3.08
CA ASN A 55 4.17 10.10 -3.14
C ASN A 55 4.11 11.34 -2.25
N THR A 56 4.58 11.24 -1.01
CA THR A 56 4.54 12.36 -0.06
C THR A 56 5.42 13.50 -0.55
N GLY A 57 6.64 13.18 -1.02
CA GLY A 57 7.56 14.16 -1.59
C GLY A 57 6.95 14.88 -2.78
N ILE A 58 6.35 14.16 -3.74
CA ILE A 58 5.73 14.77 -4.92
C ILE A 58 4.50 15.59 -4.58
N ALA A 59 3.65 15.14 -3.66
CA ALA A 59 2.50 15.93 -3.20
C ALA A 59 2.96 17.26 -2.56
N VAL A 60 3.97 17.22 -1.70
CA VAL A 60 4.53 18.41 -1.04
C VAL A 60 5.25 19.31 -2.05
N THR A 61 6.07 18.76 -2.95
CA THR A 61 6.75 19.53 -3.99
C THR A 61 5.74 20.19 -4.93
N ALA A 62 4.70 19.48 -5.36
CA ALA A 62 3.65 20.06 -6.21
C ALA A 62 2.92 21.21 -5.50
N LEU A 63 2.62 21.08 -4.20
CA LEU A 63 2.08 22.17 -3.39
C LEU A 63 3.02 23.38 -3.37
N ILE A 64 4.30 23.16 -3.06
CA ILE A 64 5.29 24.26 -2.96
C ILE A 64 5.44 24.98 -4.31
N LEU A 65 5.61 24.23 -5.40
CA LEU A 65 5.81 24.79 -6.74
C LEU A 65 4.54 25.46 -7.29
N GLY A 66 3.36 24.94 -6.95
CA GLY A 66 2.08 25.49 -7.40
C GLY A 66 1.65 26.76 -6.67
N PHE A 67 2.09 26.94 -5.42
CA PHE A 67 1.73 28.09 -4.56
C PHE A 67 2.86 29.10 -4.34
N LYS A 68 4.01 28.94 -5.02
CA LYS A 68 5.09 29.93 -5.02
C LYS A 68 4.59 31.27 -5.58
N SER A 69 5.19 32.39 -5.18
CA SER A 69 4.86 33.73 -5.71
C SER A 69 4.99 33.81 -7.24
N THR A 70 5.92 33.04 -7.79
CA THR A 70 6.05 32.75 -9.22
C THR A 70 5.88 31.23 -9.40
N PRO A 71 4.65 30.73 -9.61
CA PRO A 71 4.42 29.30 -9.71
C PRO A 71 5.24 28.68 -10.85
N GLU A 72 5.79 27.49 -10.62
CA GLU A 72 6.65 26.78 -11.59
C GLU A 72 5.93 25.61 -12.29
N ILE A 73 4.74 25.25 -11.80
CA ILE A 73 3.88 24.23 -12.39
C ILE A 73 2.57 24.85 -12.81
N SER A 74 2.00 24.35 -13.90
CA SER A 74 0.66 24.73 -14.33
C SER A 74 -0.41 23.92 -13.61
N PHE A 75 -1.67 24.34 -13.70
CA PHE A 75 -2.80 23.51 -13.24
C PHE A 75 -2.88 22.17 -13.99
N HIS A 76 -2.46 22.13 -15.26
CA HIS A 76 -2.43 20.91 -16.05
C HIS A 76 -1.41 19.91 -15.52
N ASP A 77 -0.22 20.39 -15.11
CA ASP A 77 0.78 19.56 -14.44
C ASP A 77 0.24 19.01 -13.12
N ALA A 78 -0.43 19.85 -12.33
CA ALA A 78 -1.01 19.43 -11.06
C ALA A 78 -2.11 18.37 -11.23
N LEU A 79 -2.91 18.43 -12.30
CA LEU A 79 -3.87 17.37 -12.65
C LEU A 79 -3.17 16.03 -12.94
N VAL A 80 -2.08 16.04 -13.72
CA VAL A 80 -1.29 14.83 -13.99
C VAL A 80 -0.73 14.26 -12.70
N VAL A 81 -0.11 15.11 -11.87
CA VAL A 81 0.42 14.71 -10.56
C VAL A 81 -0.69 14.14 -9.66
N SER A 82 -1.88 14.74 -9.66
CA SER A 82 -3.02 14.24 -8.91
C SER A 82 -3.44 12.83 -9.35
N TYR A 83 -3.40 12.54 -10.65
CA TYR A 83 -3.70 11.20 -11.16
C TYR A 83 -2.65 10.17 -10.72
N LEU A 84 -1.37 10.52 -10.81
CA LEU A 84 -0.25 9.68 -10.36
C LEU A 84 -0.31 9.39 -8.85
N LEU A 85 -0.62 10.42 -8.05
CA LEU A 85 -0.80 10.27 -6.61
C LEU A 85 -2.02 9.41 -6.27
N TYR A 86 -3.11 9.53 -7.03
CA TYR A 86 -4.33 8.76 -6.78
C TYR A 86 -4.16 7.28 -7.12
N ILE A 87 -3.59 6.92 -8.28
CA ILE A 87 -3.30 5.50 -8.61
C ILE A 87 -2.41 4.89 -7.52
N SER A 88 -1.41 5.63 -7.05
CA SER A 88 -0.49 5.17 -6.03
C SER A 88 -1.13 5.03 -4.65
N TRP A 89 -1.95 6.00 -4.26
CA TRP A 89 -2.73 5.95 -3.03
C TRP A 89 -3.70 4.75 -3.02
N VAL A 90 -4.38 4.48 -4.14
CA VAL A 90 -5.26 3.32 -4.28
C VAL A 90 -4.46 2.01 -4.15
N THR A 91 -3.29 1.89 -4.77
CA THR A 91 -2.43 0.72 -4.61
C THR A 91 -2.06 0.51 -3.13
N VAL A 92 -1.58 1.56 -2.44
CA VAL A 92 -1.23 1.49 -1.01
C VAL A 92 -2.43 1.04 -0.18
N LEU A 93 -3.61 1.60 -0.43
CA LEU A 93 -4.85 1.29 0.28
C LEU A 93 -5.22 -0.20 0.17
N PHE A 94 -5.05 -0.82 -1.00
CA PHE A 94 -5.36 -2.25 -1.19
C PHE A 94 -4.22 -3.18 -0.74
N SER A 95 -2.98 -2.72 -0.81
CA SER A 95 -1.79 -3.47 -0.41
C SER A 95 -1.63 -3.56 1.11
N LEU A 96 -2.02 -2.51 1.85
CA LEU A 96 -1.79 -2.44 3.29
C LEU A 96 -2.58 -3.52 4.08
N PRO A 97 -3.89 -3.75 3.84
CA PRO A 97 -4.62 -4.86 4.46
C PRO A 97 -4.05 -6.23 4.10
N SER A 98 -3.54 -6.39 2.87
CA SER A 98 -2.88 -7.63 2.44
C SER A 98 -1.61 -7.92 3.26
N SER A 99 -0.97 -6.88 3.80
CA SER A 99 0.23 -6.97 4.64
C SER A 99 -0.09 -7.34 6.09
N ALA A 100 -1.33 -7.11 6.55
CA ALA A 100 -1.74 -7.46 7.91
C ALA A 100 -1.65 -8.98 8.19
N ARG A 101 -1.63 -9.82 7.16
CA ARG A 101 -1.43 -11.28 7.27
C ARG A 101 -0.09 -11.67 7.89
N PHE A 102 0.89 -10.77 7.87
CA PHE A 102 2.23 -11.01 8.42
C PHE A 102 2.37 -10.64 9.90
N GLY A 103 1.36 -10.01 10.51
CA GLY A 103 1.43 -9.44 11.87
C GLY A 103 1.51 -10.43 13.04
N ASN A 104 1.96 -11.67 12.82
CA ASN A 104 2.05 -12.69 13.87
C ASN A 104 3.34 -12.60 14.69
N LYS A 105 4.43 -12.05 14.14
CA LYS A 105 5.69 -11.88 14.85
C LYS A 105 5.73 -10.52 15.57
N PRO A 106 6.27 -10.44 16.80
CA PRO A 106 6.37 -9.17 17.53
C PRO A 106 7.12 -8.05 16.79
N GLY A 107 8.13 -8.40 15.98
CA GLY A 107 8.86 -7.46 15.12
C GLY A 107 7.99 -6.88 14.01
N ASP A 108 7.31 -7.75 13.27
CA ASP A 108 6.43 -7.41 12.14
C ASP A 108 5.30 -6.45 12.55
N VAL A 109 4.77 -6.62 13.77
CA VAL A 109 3.75 -5.71 14.33
C VAL A 109 4.27 -4.27 14.46
N LYS A 110 5.55 -4.08 14.83
CA LYS A 110 6.14 -2.73 14.93
C LYS A 110 6.30 -2.11 13.56
N ILE A 111 6.84 -2.87 12.60
CA ILE A 111 7.04 -2.41 11.20
C ILE A 111 5.69 -2.04 10.58
N LEU A 112 4.68 -2.90 10.74
CA LEU A 112 3.34 -2.65 10.21
C LEU A 112 2.71 -1.38 10.80
N LYS A 113 2.88 -1.13 12.11
CA LYS A 113 2.38 0.11 12.73
C LYS A 113 3.04 1.36 12.16
N ILE A 114 4.37 1.33 11.94
CA ILE A 114 5.09 2.44 11.32
C ILE A 114 4.60 2.63 9.88
N LEU A 115 4.44 1.54 9.13
CA LEU A 115 3.96 1.58 7.76
C LEU A 115 2.55 2.17 7.67
N HIS A 116 1.64 1.75 8.53
CA HIS A 116 0.30 2.34 8.66
C HIS A 116 0.37 3.84 8.96
N PHE A 117 1.20 4.24 9.92
CA PHE A 117 1.37 5.65 10.27
C PHE A 117 1.89 6.49 9.07
N CYS A 118 2.92 6.00 8.37
CA CYS A 118 3.42 6.65 7.16
C CYS A 118 2.37 6.71 6.05
N SER A 119 1.56 5.66 5.87
CA SER A 119 0.45 5.63 4.91
C SER A 119 -0.64 6.65 5.25
N VAL A 120 -0.94 6.86 6.54
CA VAL A 120 -1.89 7.90 6.97
C VAL A 120 -1.36 9.30 6.64
N ILE A 121 -0.10 9.59 6.96
CA ILE A 121 0.54 10.87 6.60
C ILE A 121 0.48 11.10 5.09
N GLN A 122 0.89 10.10 4.31
CA GLN A 122 0.88 10.17 2.85
C GLN A 122 -0.53 10.38 2.30
N SER A 123 -1.55 9.72 2.85
CA SER A 123 -2.95 9.87 2.42
C SER A 123 -3.44 11.30 2.66
N TYR A 124 -3.19 11.86 3.84
CA TYR A 124 -3.59 13.25 4.13
C TYR A 124 -2.79 14.27 3.30
N ALA A 125 -1.53 14.01 2.97
CA ALA A 125 -0.77 14.84 2.04
C ALA A 125 -1.40 14.84 0.64
N VAL A 126 -1.83 13.69 0.13
CA VAL A 126 -2.54 13.58 -1.16
C VAL A 126 -3.88 14.31 -1.12
N PHE A 127 -4.68 14.13 -0.07
CA PHE A 127 -5.94 14.86 0.07
C PHE A 127 -5.73 16.37 0.19
N ALA A 128 -4.76 16.82 0.98
CA ALA A 128 -4.43 18.23 1.12
C ALA A 128 -4.02 18.84 -0.22
N PHE A 129 -3.17 18.15 -1.00
CA PHE A 129 -2.81 18.57 -2.35
C PHE A 129 -4.03 18.67 -3.27
N ALA A 130 -4.87 17.62 -3.31
CA ALA A 130 -6.07 17.60 -4.15
C ALA A 130 -7.05 18.72 -3.78
N PHE A 131 -7.33 18.93 -2.49
CA PHE A 131 -8.22 20.00 -2.03
C PHE A 131 -7.64 21.39 -2.30
N ALA A 132 -6.35 21.61 -2.05
CA ALA A 132 -5.72 22.90 -2.31
C ALA A 132 -5.76 23.24 -3.80
N MET A 133 -5.37 22.30 -4.66
CA MET A 133 -5.41 22.43 -6.12
C MET A 133 -6.85 22.71 -6.61
N LEU A 134 -7.85 21.95 -6.14
CA LEU A 134 -9.24 22.15 -6.54
C LEU A 134 -9.83 23.45 -5.98
N ALA A 135 -9.43 23.88 -4.79
CA ALA A 135 -9.91 25.12 -4.17
C ALA A 135 -9.41 26.35 -4.93
N THR A 136 -8.20 26.31 -5.47
CA THR A 136 -7.61 27.44 -6.21
C THR A 136 -7.56 27.22 -7.72
N ALA A 137 -8.23 26.18 -8.25
CA ALA A 137 -8.18 25.79 -9.65
C ALA A 137 -8.29 26.94 -10.68
N PRO A 138 -9.17 27.96 -10.52
CA PRO A 138 -9.24 29.07 -11.48
C PRO A 138 -7.97 29.93 -11.55
N THR A 139 -7.19 30.01 -10.47
CA THR A 139 -6.02 30.88 -10.33
C THR A 139 -4.74 30.08 -10.05
N PHE A 140 -4.80 28.75 -10.09
CA PHE A 140 -3.68 27.89 -9.72
C PHE A 140 -2.61 27.87 -10.83
N GLY A 141 -1.35 27.90 -10.42
CA GLY A 141 -0.21 27.63 -11.29
C GLY A 141 0.27 28.82 -12.12
N SER A 142 1.20 28.54 -13.03
CA SER A 142 1.95 29.56 -13.78
C SER A 142 1.17 30.25 -14.89
N THR A 143 0.09 29.61 -15.38
CA THR A 143 -0.71 30.05 -16.53
C THR A 143 -2.21 29.96 -16.24
N PRO A 144 -2.73 30.74 -15.27
CA PRO A 144 -4.13 30.68 -14.87
C PRO A 144 -5.11 30.96 -16.03
N GLU A 145 -4.69 31.72 -17.03
CA GLU A 145 -5.45 31.98 -18.26
C GLU A 145 -5.78 30.70 -19.06
N CYS A 146 -5.00 29.63 -18.90
CA CYS A 146 -5.22 28.36 -19.59
C CYS A 146 -6.10 27.38 -18.81
N ASN A 147 -6.34 27.63 -17.51
CA ASN A 147 -7.08 26.70 -16.66
C ASN A 147 -8.52 26.38 -17.13
N PRO A 148 -9.26 27.31 -17.77
CA PRO A 148 -10.58 26.99 -18.34
C PRO A 148 -10.57 25.89 -19.41
N ASN A 149 -9.44 25.71 -20.10
CA ASN A 149 -9.26 24.69 -21.13
C ASN A 149 -8.81 23.34 -20.55
N ALA A 150 -8.50 23.28 -19.25
CA ALA A 150 -8.07 22.05 -18.62
C ALA A 150 -9.21 21.02 -18.62
N LEU A 151 -8.88 19.82 -19.11
CA LEU A 151 -9.79 18.69 -19.20
C LEU A 151 -9.39 17.64 -18.18
N VAL A 152 -10.38 16.99 -17.60
CA VAL A 152 -10.21 15.78 -16.80
C VAL A 152 -10.82 14.59 -17.53
N VAL A 153 -10.29 13.39 -17.30
CA VAL A 153 -10.62 12.19 -18.07
C VAL A 153 -11.05 11.05 -17.19
N LEU A 154 -12.32 10.67 -17.35
CA LEU A 154 -12.88 9.42 -16.83
C LEU A 154 -13.56 8.72 -18.00
N PHE A 155 -12.77 8.06 -18.84
CA PHE A 155 -13.15 7.53 -20.17
C PHE A 155 -13.58 8.56 -21.23
N ARG A 156 -14.07 9.74 -20.83
CA ARG A 156 -14.46 10.86 -21.70
C ARG A 156 -13.91 12.18 -21.14
N PRO A 157 -13.53 13.17 -21.97
CA PRO A 157 -13.05 14.44 -21.46
C PRO A 157 -14.21 15.29 -20.92
N PHE A 158 -13.97 15.98 -19.82
CA PHE A 158 -14.87 16.98 -19.25
C PHE A 158 -14.08 18.16 -18.68
N SER A 159 -14.68 19.35 -18.66
CA SER A 159 -14.02 20.56 -18.17
C SER A 159 -13.72 20.47 -16.67
N ALA A 160 -12.49 20.80 -16.30
CA ALA A 160 -12.00 20.73 -14.92
C ALA A 160 -12.60 21.81 -14.01
N LEU A 161 -12.83 23.05 -14.49
CA LEU A 161 -13.17 24.20 -13.63
C LEU A 161 -14.65 24.33 -13.25
N ASN A 162 -15.56 23.79 -14.05
CA ASN A 162 -17.00 23.92 -13.85
C ASN A 162 -17.56 22.76 -13.02
N ALA A 163 -18.44 21.94 -13.62
CA ALA A 163 -19.03 20.77 -12.99
C ALA A 163 -17.95 19.77 -12.51
N GLY A 164 -16.83 19.67 -13.23
CA GLY A 164 -15.70 18.82 -12.86
C GLY A 164 -15.15 19.15 -11.47
N ARG A 165 -14.90 20.43 -11.18
CA ARG A 165 -14.38 20.90 -9.90
C ARG A 165 -15.28 20.50 -8.73
N ILE A 166 -16.58 20.78 -8.85
CA ILE A 166 -17.56 20.46 -7.81
C ILE A 166 -17.63 18.95 -7.61
N LEU A 167 -17.74 18.19 -8.71
CA LEU A 167 -17.81 16.73 -8.68
C LEU A 167 -16.56 16.13 -8.00
N PHE A 168 -15.36 16.58 -8.37
CA PHE A 168 -14.11 16.11 -7.78
C PHE A 168 -13.97 16.52 -6.32
N CYS A 169 -14.35 17.74 -5.94
CA CYS A 169 -14.36 18.16 -4.55
C CYS A 169 -15.27 17.29 -3.69
N VAL A 170 -16.50 17.03 -4.17
CA VAL A 170 -17.46 16.16 -3.47
C VAL A 170 -16.92 14.73 -3.37
N LEU A 171 -16.43 14.17 -4.48
CA LEU A 171 -15.89 12.82 -4.51
C LEU A 171 -14.67 12.67 -3.59
N ALA A 172 -13.70 13.58 -3.67
CA ALA A 172 -12.53 13.61 -2.79
C ALA A 172 -12.93 13.78 -1.31
N GLY A 173 -13.93 14.63 -1.03
CA GLY A 173 -14.54 14.79 0.29
C GLY A 173 -15.10 13.49 0.84
N LEU A 174 -15.94 12.80 0.07
CA LEU A 174 -16.54 11.53 0.46
C LEU A 174 -15.48 10.44 0.68
N VAL A 175 -14.50 10.34 -0.23
CA VAL A 175 -13.39 9.37 -0.11
C VAL A 175 -12.54 9.66 1.12
N CYS A 176 -12.23 10.93 1.40
CA CYS A 176 -11.50 11.35 2.60
C CYS A 176 -12.26 10.99 3.87
N ILE A 177 -13.55 11.33 3.95
CA ILE A 177 -14.40 10.98 5.11
C ILE A 177 -14.48 9.46 5.31
N ALA A 178 -14.72 8.69 4.25
CA ALA A 178 -14.78 7.24 4.31
C ALA A 178 -13.45 6.64 4.78
N TYR A 179 -12.33 7.12 4.23
CA TYR A 179 -10.99 6.71 4.65
C TYR A 179 -10.72 7.01 6.13
N THR A 180 -11.03 8.23 6.58
CA THR A 180 -10.89 8.62 7.99
C THR A 180 -11.79 7.77 8.90
N ALA A 181 -13.02 7.47 8.49
CA ALA A 181 -13.92 6.60 9.24
C ALA A 181 -13.38 5.17 9.37
N LEU A 182 -12.82 4.61 8.29
CA LEU A 182 -12.16 3.30 8.32
C LEU A 182 -10.95 3.31 9.28
N LEU A 183 -10.11 4.35 9.21
CA LEU A 183 -8.96 4.51 10.09
C LEU A 183 -9.37 4.59 11.57
N VAL A 184 -10.42 5.35 11.88
CA VAL A 184 -10.96 5.50 13.23
C VAL A 184 -11.53 4.17 13.73
N ASN A 185 -12.28 3.46 12.89
CA ASN A 185 -12.84 2.14 13.23
C ASN A 185 -11.74 1.12 13.54
N ASP A 186 -10.69 1.09 12.70
CA ASP A 186 -9.55 0.20 12.87
C ASP A 186 -8.72 0.50 14.13
N HIS A 187 -8.70 1.75 14.61
CA HIS A 187 -8.00 2.10 15.85
C HIS A 187 -8.85 1.94 17.13
N ILE A 188 -10.15 2.18 17.06
CA ILE A 188 -11.05 2.12 18.23
C ILE A 188 -11.47 0.68 18.54
N VAL A 189 -11.86 -0.12 17.55
CA VAL A 189 -12.40 -1.48 17.76
C VAL A 189 -11.40 -2.46 18.41
N PRO A 190 -10.09 -2.45 18.13
CA PRO A 190 -9.16 -3.33 18.82
C PRO A 190 -9.07 -3.03 20.33
N ARG A 191 -9.24 -1.76 20.72
CA ARG A 191 -9.26 -1.37 22.14
C ARG A 191 -10.51 -1.92 22.83
N THR A 192 -11.67 -1.87 22.19
CA THR A 192 -12.91 -2.41 22.79
C THR A 192 -12.85 -3.92 22.93
N LYS A 193 -12.33 -4.66 21.93
CA LYS A 193 -12.15 -6.11 22.03
C LYS A 193 -11.12 -6.51 23.09
N LYS A 194 -10.02 -5.75 23.23
CA LYS A 194 -9.02 -6.01 24.29
C LYS A 194 -9.61 -5.74 25.67
N MET A 195 -10.34 -4.63 25.84
CA MET A 195 -11.04 -4.32 27.10
C MET A 195 -12.12 -5.36 27.42
N ALA A 196 -12.88 -5.84 26.43
CA ALA A 196 -13.85 -6.91 26.63
C ALA A 196 -13.19 -8.22 27.09
N ARG A 197 -12.01 -8.57 26.57
CA ARG A 197 -11.24 -9.73 27.06
C ARG A 197 -10.73 -9.54 28.48
N ILE A 198 -10.20 -8.36 28.82
CA ILE A 198 -9.74 -8.04 30.17
C ILE A 198 -10.92 -8.07 31.15
N LEU A 199 -12.05 -7.47 30.78
CA LEU A 199 -13.26 -7.47 31.60
C LEU A 199 -13.79 -8.90 31.81
N LYS A 200 -13.79 -9.73 30.75
CA LYS A 200 -14.15 -11.15 30.88
C LYS A 200 -13.21 -11.91 31.81
N GLN A 201 -11.90 -11.62 31.78
CA GLN A 201 -10.93 -12.22 32.70
C GLN A 201 -11.16 -11.77 34.16
N LEU A 202 -11.46 -10.49 34.39
CA LEU A 202 -11.76 -9.96 35.73
C LEU A 202 -13.07 -10.54 36.29
N ILE A 203 -14.12 -10.67 35.47
CA ILE A 203 -15.39 -11.27 35.89
C ILE A 203 -15.19 -12.75 36.26
N VAL A 204 -14.43 -13.52 35.48
CA VAL A 204 -14.17 -14.94 35.77
C VAL A 204 -13.35 -15.10 37.06
N GLN A 205 -12.42 -14.17 37.37
CA GLN A 205 -11.66 -14.20 38.62
C GLN A 205 -12.47 -13.84 39.87
N HIS A 206 -13.66 -13.27 39.72
CA HIS A 206 -14.51 -12.85 40.84
C HIS A 206 -15.77 -13.70 41.03
N ILE A 207 -15.86 -14.87 40.37
CA ILE A 207 -16.87 -15.86 40.75
C ILE A 207 -16.30 -16.61 41.95
N PRO A 208 -16.75 -16.32 43.20
CA PRO A 208 -16.36 -17.11 44.36
C PRO A 208 -16.75 -18.56 44.07
N VAL A 209 -15.77 -19.46 44.10
CA VAL A 209 -16.03 -20.89 44.05
C VAL A 209 -16.95 -21.18 45.23
N PRO A 210 -18.17 -21.68 45.01
CA PRO A 210 -19.04 -22.07 46.12
C PRO A 210 -18.25 -23.05 46.98
N ASP A 211 -18.12 -22.70 48.26
CA ASP A 211 -17.41 -23.47 49.26
C ASP A 211 -18.09 -24.85 49.33
N MET A 212 -17.56 -25.84 48.63
CA MET A 212 -17.99 -27.23 48.71
C MET A 212 -17.38 -27.87 49.96
N SER A 213 -17.50 -27.19 51.09
CA SER A 213 -17.21 -27.69 52.43
C SER A 213 -18.36 -28.60 52.88
N GLY A 214 -18.50 -29.73 52.19
CA GLY A 214 -19.54 -30.72 52.47
C GLY A 214 -19.25 -32.12 51.94
N GLU A 215 -18.00 -32.44 51.57
CA GLU A 215 -17.63 -33.79 51.17
C GLU A 215 -16.60 -34.38 52.12
N ALA A 216 -17.02 -35.44 52.79
CA ALA A 216 -16.30 -36.12 53.84
C ALA A 216 -14.91 -36.57 53.36
N ALA A 217 -13.91 -36.33 54.20
CA ALA A 217 -12.54 -36.75 54.01
C ALA A 217 -12.45 -38.27 53.85
N VAL A 218 -12.40 -38.73 52.60
CA VAL A 218 -11.83 -40.04 52.26
C VAL A 218 -10.31 -39.85 52.27
N SER A 219 -9.68 -40.47 53.27
CA SER A 219 -8.24 -40.49 53.45
C SER A 219 -7.54 -40.96 52.17
N PRO A 220 -6.54 -40.21 51.67
CA PRO A 220 -5.77 -40.65 50.52
C PRO A 220 -4.99 -41.94 50.87
N PRO A 221 -4.95 -42.93 49.96
CA PRO A 221 -4.12 -44.10 50.14
C PRO A 221 -2.64 -43.69 50.28
N PRO A 222 -1.84 -44.48 51.02
CA PRO A 222 -0.44 -44.17 51.29
C PRO A 222 0.34 -44.01 49.98
N PRO A 223 1.35 -43.11 49.97
CA PRO A 223 2.14 -42.84 48.78
C PRO A 223 2.76 -44.14 48.26
N PRO A 224 2.66 -44.42 46.94
CA PRO A 224 3.38 -45.52 46.33
C PRO A 224 4.87 -45.36 46.64
N LYS A 225 5.48 -46.42 47.16
CA LYS A 225 6.93 -46.49 47.38
C LYS A 225 7.66 -46.01 46.13
N ALA A 226 8.63 -45.12 46.34
CA ALA A 226 9.52 -44.63 45.31
C ALA A 226 10.05 -45.84 44.50
N PRO A 227 9.85 -45.87 43.18
CA PRO A 227 10.51 -46.85 42.34
C PRO A 227 12.01 -46.65 42.48
N GLU A 228 12.64 -47.72 42.92
CA GLU A 228 14.06 -47.97 42.93
C GLU A 228 14.68 -47.46 41.62
N ALA A 229 15.78 -46.71 41.75
CA ALA A 229 16.49 -46.04 40.68
C ALA A 229 17.03 -47.06 39.66
N ASN A 230 16.18 -47.47 38.73
CA ASN A 230 16.62 -48.12 37.51
C ASN A 230 17.31 -47.05 36.67
N ALA A 231 18.64 -47.13 36.66
CA ALA A 231 19.52 -46.36 35.82
C ALA A 231 18.92 -46.24 34.42
N ALA A 232 18.54 -45.02 34.05
CA ALA A 232 18.00 -44.72 32.73
C ALA A 232 19.04 -45.19 31.69
N PRO A 233 18.66 -46.05 30.72
CA PRO A 233 19.54 -46.38 29.63
C PRO A 233 19.94 -45.09 28.92
N PRO A 234 21.21 -44.99 28.46
CA PRO A 234 21.72 -43.79 27.79
C PRO A 234 20.75 -43.38 26.68
N PRO A 235 20.53 -42.06 26.48
CA PRO A 235 19.58 -41.58 25.48
C PRO A 235 19.92 -42.23 24.16
N ALA A 236 19.02 -43.10 23.69
CA ALA A 236 19.15 -43.76 22.41
C ALA A 236 19.31 -42.65 21.38
N PHE A 237 20.52 -42.51 20.82
CA PHE A 237 20.79 -41.63 19.70
C PHE A 237 19.74 -41.94 18.65
N LYS A 238 18.76 -41.04 18.49
CA LYS A 238 17.81 -41.10 17.39
C LYS A 238 18.66 -41.12 16.14
N LYS A 239 18.79 -42.31 15.55
CA LYS A 239 19.50 -42.55 14.31
C LYS A 239 18.98 -41.50 13.34
N TYR A 240 19.83 -40.54 13.01
CA TYR A 240 19.50 -39.50 12.05
C TYR A 240 19.19 -40.24 10.76
N VAL A 241 17.90 -40.41 10.47
CA VAL A 241 17.45 -40.93 9.19
C VAL A 241 17.67 -39.74 8.26
N PRO A 242 18.71 -39.75 7.41
CA PRO A 242 18.87 -38.69 6.44
C PRO A 242 17.55 -38.63 5.66
N PRO A 243 16.96 -37.44 5.47
CA PRO A 243 15.68 -37.31 4.80
C PRO A 243 15.78 -38.07 3.49
N SER A 244 15.06 -39.19 3.42
CA SER A 244 15.01 -40.02 2.24
C SER A 244 14.60 -39.09 1.13
N LYS A 245 15.40 -39.08 0.06
CA LYS A 245 15.25 -38.28 -1.16
C LYS A 245 13.97 -38.73 -1.87
N HIS A 246 12.83 -38.51 -1.24
CA HIS A 246 11.53 -38.79 -1.80
C HIS A 246 11.42 -37.84 -2.97
N ARG A 247 11.44 -38.43 -4.15
CA ARG A 247 11.12 -37.82 -5.42
C ARG A 247 9.65 -37.41 -5.33
N GLU A 248 9.38 -36.34 -4.58
CA GLU A 248 8.07 -35.71 -4.53
C GLU A 248 7.73 -35.39 -5.98
N ARG A 249 6.71 -36.08 -6.49
CA ARG A 249 6.12 -35.74 -7.77
C ARG A 249 5.81 -34.26 -7.68
N TYR A 250 6.47 -33.45 -8.51
CA TYR A 250 6.19 -32.03 -8.66
C TYR A 250 4.77 -31.88 -9.21
N ASN A 251 3.78 -32.02 -8.34
CA ASN A 251 2.41 -31.63 -8.63
C ASN A 251 2.46 -30.11 -8.73
N CYS A 252 2.49 -29.61 -9.96
CA CYS A 252 2.45 -28.20 -10.27
C CYS A 252 1.05 -27.66 -9.97
N GLN A 253 0.73 -27.54 -8.69
CA GLN A 253 -0.52 -26.91 -8.25
C GLN A 253 -0.35 -25.40 -8.36
N ILE A 254 -0.86 -24.87 -9.46
CA ILE A 254 -0.98 -23.42 -9.71
C ILE A 254 -1.98 -22.86 -8.70
N ASP A 255 -1.60 -21.82 -7.96
CA ASP A 255 -2.52 -21.09 -7.10
C ASP A 255 -3.36 -20.12 -7.93
N TRP A 256 -4.52 -20.59 -8.39
CA TRP A 256 -5.46 -19.79 -9.18
C TRP A 256 -5.93 -18.52 -8.47
N LYS A 257 -5.92 -18.47 -7.13
CA LYS A 257 -6.29 -17.25 -6.38
C LYS A 257 -5.26 -16.16 -6.57
N VAL A 258 -3.97 -16.51 -6.56
CA VAL A 258 -2.88 -15.55 -6.80
C VAL A 258 -2.92 -15.06 -8.24
N VAL A 259 -3.10 -15.96 -9.21
CA VAL A 259 -3.25 -15.59 -10.63
C VAL A 259 -4.40 -14.59 -10.80
N PHE A 260 -5.58 -14.91 -10.26
CA PHE A 260 -6.75 -14.04 -10.37
C PHE A 260 -6.51 -12.65 -9.75
N LYS A 261 -5.87 -12.58 -8.57
CA LYS A 261 -5.50 -11.30 -7.94
C LYS A 261 -4.55 -10.48 -8.83
N ILE A 262 -3.51 -11.11 -9.38
CA ILE A 262 -2.55 -10.43 -10.27
C ILE A 262 -3.25 -9.95 -11.53
N THR A 263 -4.14 -10.75 -12.13
CA THR A 263 -4.92 -10.34 -13.30
C THR A 263 -5.77 -9.11 -13.02
N ILE A 264 -6.47 -9.06 -11.87
CA ILE A 264 -7.24 -7.87 -11.49
C ILE A 264 -6.34 -6.66 -11.32
N ILE A 265 -5.19 -6.82 -10.64
CA ILE A 265 -4.21 -5.74 -10.46
C ILE A 265 -3.75 -5.20 -11.81
N LEU A 266 -3.40 -6.07 -12.77
CA LEU A 266 -2.98 -5.67 -14.11
C LEU A 266 -4.06 -4.92 -14.89
N ILE A 267 -5.33 -5.36 -14.80
CA ILE A 267 -6.45 -4.68 -15.47
C ILE A 267 -6.67 -3.28 -14.88
N LEU A 268 -6.78 -3.19 -13.55
CA LEU A 268 -7.02 -1.90 -12.86
C LEU A 268 -5.85 -0.94 -13.08
N TRP A 269 -4.62 -1.44 -13.00
CA TRP A 269 -3.41 -0.67 -13.30
C TRP A 269 -3.41 -0.17 -14.74
N GLY A 270 -3.69 -1.05 -15.72
CA GLY A 270 -3.72 -0.68 -17.13
C GLY A 270 -4.78 0.38 -17.44
N LEU A 271 -5.96 0.28 -16.82
CA LEU A 271 -7.01 1.29 -16.93
C LEU A 271 -6.59 2.64 -16.34
N ALA A 272 -5.89 2.64 -15.20
CA ALA A 272 -5.42 3.87 -14.57
C ALA A 272 -4.30 4.55 -15.38
N VAL A 273 -3.34 3.78 -15.91
CA VAL A 273 -2.30 4.27 -16.84
C VAL A 273 -2.95 4.85 -18.10
N MET A 274 -3.88 4.11 -18.70
CA MET A 274 -4.59 4.56 -19.90
C MET A 274 -5.34 5.87 -19.65
N ASN A 275 -6.07 6.01 -18.54
CA ASN A 275 -6.77 7.25 -18.20
C ASN A 275 -5.79 8.42 -17.99
N THR A 276 -4.63 8.18 -17.39
CA THR A 276 -3.59 9.21 -17.17
C THR A 276 -2.96 9.66 -18.49
N GLU A 277 -2.65 8.75 -19.41
CA GLU A 277 -2.10 9.13 -20.72
C GLU A 277 -3.16 9.77 -21.64
N LEU A 278 -4.43 9.37 -21.53
CA LEU A 278 -5.54 10.07 -22.21
C LEU A 278 -5.74 11.49 -21.68
N LEU A 279 -5.63 11.69 -20.36
CA LEU A 279 -5.61 13.02 -19.75
C LEU A 279 -4.54 13.89 -20.39
N ILE A 280 -3.31 13.38 -20.51
CA ILE A 280 -2.19 14.12 -21.09
C ILE A 280 -2.46 14.44 -22.56
N ARG A 281 -2.90 13.44 -23.33
CA ARG A 281 -3.15 13.59 -24.76
C ARG A 281 -4.25 14.63 -25.06
N TRP A 282 -5.34 14.64 -24.28
CA TRP A 282 -6.46 15.55 -24.53
C TRP A 282 -6.25 16.96 -23.99
N ASN A 283 -5.33 17.16 -23.05
CA ASN A 283 -4.95 18.50 -22.60
C ASN A 283 -3.98 19.22 -23.57
N HIS A 284 -3.54 18.56 -24.65
CA HIS A 284 -2.72 19.16 -25.73
C HIS A 284 -1.55 20.00 -25.21
N PHE A 285 -0.73 19.46 -24.30
CA PHE A 285 0.46 20.17 -23.81
C PHE A 285 1.33 20.68 -24.95
N ALA A 286 1.76 21.94 -24.88
CA ALA A 286 2.67 22.52 -25.86
C ALA A 286 3.98 21.72 -25.92
N ALA A 287 4.52 21.55 -27.13
CA ALA A 287 5.86 20.97 -27.29
C ALA A 287 6.86 21.85 -26.52
N SER A 288 7.73 21.24 -25.70
CA SER A 288 8.83 22.02 -25.12
C SER A 288 9.73 22.49 -26.26
N ASP A 289 10.12 23.75 -26.27
CA ASP A 289 10.96 24.37 -27.30
C ASP A 289 12.34 23.69 -27.39
N GLY A 290 12.43 22.52 -28.03
CA GLY A 290 13.62 21.86 -28.60
C GLY A 290 14.78 21.46 -27.66
N SER A 291 14.97 22.10 -26.51
CA SER A 291 16.16 21.97 -25.66
C SER A 291 15.93 21.17 -24.36
N HIS A 292 14.68 20.87 -24.02
CA HIS A 292 14.31 20.24 -22.74
C HIS A 292 13.92 18.75 -22.84
N SER A 293 14.23 18.08 -23.97
CA SER A 293 14.07 16.61 -24.08
C SER A 293 15.14 15.81 -23.33
N GLU A 294 16.08 16.48 -22.66
CA GLU A 294 17.12 15.82 -21.88
C GLU A 294 16.54 15.27 -20.55
N TRP A 295 16.90 14.04 -20.23
CA TRP A 295 16.57 13.41 -18.96
C TRP A 295 17.14 14.25 -17.81
N GLN A 296 16.27 14.95 -17.09
CA GLN A 296 16.67 15.70 -15.91
C GLN A 296 16.92 14.76 -14.73
N PHE A 297 17.78 15.18 -13.80
CA PHE A 297 18.12 14.40 -12.60
C PHE A 297 16.88 13.97 -11.80
N GLY A 298 15.84 14.82 -11.77
CA GLY A 298 14.54 14.52 -11.12
C GLY A 298 13.82 13.29 -11.70
N GLN A 299 14.09 12.93 -12.95
CA GLN A 299 13.50 11.75 -13.61
C GLN A 299 14.32 10.47 -13.39
N VAL A 300 15.65 10.60 -13.21
CA VAL A 300 16.56 9.46 -13.07
C VAL A 300 16.43 8.82 -11.70
N LEU A 301 16.30 9.62 -10.64
CA LEU A 301 16.23 9.11 -9.27
C LEU A 301 15.03 8.18 -9.04
N PRO A 302 13.78 8.53 -9.42
CA PRO A 302 12.63 7.62 -9.29
C PRO A 302 12.81 6.31 -10.08
N MET A 303 13.43 6.37 -11.26
CA MET A 303 13.72 5.19 -12.08
C MET A 303 14.72 4.24 -11.41
N PHE A 304 15.72 4.77 -10.70
CA PHE A 304 16.62 3.93 -9.92
C PHE A 304 15.89 3.18 -8.79
N LEU A 305 14.98 3.87 -8.09
CA LEU A 305 14.15 3.29 -7.02
C LEU A 305 13.20 2.19 -7.54
N VAL A 306 12.71 2.33 -8.77
CA VAL A 306 11.94 1.27 -9.45
C VAL A 306 12.77 0.00 -9.62
N GLY A 307 14.06 0.14 -9.94
CA GLY A 307 14.98 -0.99 -10.11
C GLY A 307 15.08 -1.87 -8.85
N LEU A 308 15.11 -1.26 -7.67
CA LEU A 308 15.11 -2.00 -6.39
C LEU A 308 13.82 -2.81 -6.21
N SER A 309 12.67 -2.20 -6.51
CA SER A 309 11.37 -2.87 -6.41
C SER A 309 11.24 -4.01 -7.43
N LEU A 310 11.79 -3.84 -8.64
CA LEU A 310 11.84 -4.88 -9.67
C LEU A 310 12.66 -6.09 -9.21
N ILE A 311 13.82 -5.86 -8.61
CA ILE A 311 14.67 -6.95 -8.08
C ILE A 311 13.91 -7.74 -7.00
N SER A 312 13.18 -7.05 -6.12
CA SER A 312 12.32 -7.71 -5.12
C SER A 312 11.23 -8.55 -5.79
N VAL A 313 10.53 -8.02 -6.79
CA VAL A 313 9.51 -8.79 -7.54
C VAL A 313 10.13 -10.03 -8.18
N VAL A 314 11.23 -9.88 -8.91
CA VAL A 314 11.88 -11.00 -9.61
C VAL A 314 12.35 -12.06 -8.63
N THR A 315 12.96 -11.66 -7.51
CA THR A 315 13.42 -12.58 -6.46
C THR A 315 12.24 -13.31 -5.83
N THR A 316 11.20 -12.59 -5.40
CA THR A 316 9.99 -13.18 -4.80
C THR A 316 9.30 -14.16 -5.76
N PHE A 317 9.18 -13.83 -7.05
CA PHE A 317 8.55 -14.72 -8.03
C PHE A 317 9.45 -15.90 -8.42
N ARG A 318 10.78 -15.73 -8.43
CA ARG A 318 11.73 -16.81 -8.69
C ARG A 318 11.71 -17.84 -7.56
N GLU A 319 11.69 -17.39 -6.31
CA GLU A 319 11.71 -18.26 -5.14
C GLU A 319 10.37 -18.97 -4.94
N ASN A 320 9.28 -18.22 -5.06
CA ASN A 320 7.96 -18.73 -4.69
C ASN A 320 7.14 -19.24 -5.90
N GLY A 321 7.48 -18.84 -7.13
CA GLY A 321 6.74 -19.17 -8.35
C GLY A 321 5.26 -18.76 -8.28
N ILE A 322 4.41 -19.37 -9.12
CA ILE A 322 2.93 -19.26 -9.05
C ILE A 322 2.35 -20.44 -8.24
N ARG A 323 3.19 -21.12 -7.45
CA ARG A 323 2.80 -22.33 -6.73
C ARG A 323 2.06 -21.96 -5.44
N THR A 324 1.11 -22.81 -5.06
CA THR A 324 0.47 -22.74 -3.74
C THR A 324 1.54 -22.79 -2.66
N LEU A 325 1.55 -21.79 -1.78
CA LEU A 325 2.46 -21.78 -0.65
C LEU A 325 2.11 -22.94 0.28
N PRO A 326 3.11 -23.68 0.81
CA PRO A 326 2.84 -24.70 1.82
C PRO A 326 2.12 -24.03 2.98
N VAL A 327 0.94 -24.54 3.32
CA VAL A 327 0.21 -24.08 4.50
C VAL A 327 1.08 -24.45 5.69
N VAL A 328 1.74 -23.46 6.28
CA VAL A 328 2.47 -23.65 7.53
C VAL A 328 1.42 -23.94 8.59
N VAL A 329 1.22 -25.22 8.87
CA VAL A 329 0.37 -25.67 9.98
C VAL A 329 1.11 -25.29 11.25
N ILE A 330 0.75 -24.15 11.82
CA ILE A 330 1.24 -23.74 13.13
C ILE A 330 0.63 -24.73 14.13
N PRO A 331 1.45 -25.50 14.87
CA PRO A 331 0.93 -26.41 15.88
C PRO A 331 0.13 -25.60 16.92
N PRO A 332 -1.01 -26.13 17.41
CA PRO A 332 -1.77 -25.46 18.47
C PRO A 332 -0.86 -25.21 19.67
N VAL A 333 -0.82 -23.96 20.11
CA VAL A 333 -0.14 -23.52 21.34
C VAL A 333 -1.06 -23.78 22.53
#